data_AF-A0A355SH15-F1
#
_entry.id   AF-A0A355SH15-F1
#
_cell.length_a   1.000
_cell.length_b   1.000
_cell.length_c   1.000
_cell.angle_alpha   90.00
_cell.angle_beta   90.00
_cell.angle_gamma   90.00
#
_symmetry.space_group_name_H-M   'P 1'
#
loop_
_entity.id
_entity.type
_entity.pdbx_description
1 polymer ?
#
loop_
_entity_poly.entity_id
_entity_poly.type
_entity_poly.pdbx_seq_one_letter_code
_entity_poly.pdbx_strand_id
1 'polypeptide(L)' 'MNTGKILKVSGPLVVAEGMSDANMFDVVRVGEKKLIGEIIEMKGDRASIQVYEET' A
#
# COMPACT_ATOMS: atom_id res chain seq x y z
N MET A 1 5.88 13.37 -3.31
CA MET A 1 5.59 11.97 -2.92
C MET A 1 4.57 12.05 -1.80
N ASN A 2 3.32 11.66 -2.08
CA ASN A 2 2.29 11.65 -1.04
C ASN A 2 2.51 10.41 -0.15
N THR A 3 2.42 10.56 1.17
CA THR A 3 2.64 9.47 2.13
C THR A 3 1.29 9.05 2.68
N GLY A 4 0.82 7.88 2.27
CA GLY A 4 -0.41 7.29 2.81
C GLY A 4 -0.24 6.80 4.24
N LYS A 5 -1.36 6.63 4.94
CA LYS A 5 -1.42 6.11 6.31
C LYS A 5 -2.02 4.71 6.31
N ILE A 6 -1.36 3.77 6.99
CA ILE A 6 -1.87 2.40 7.17
C ILE A 6 -3.12 2.43 8.05
N LEU A 7 -4.23 1.91 7.52
CA LEU A 7 -5.49 1.72 8.24
C LEU A 7 -5.63 0.31 8.82
N LYS A 8 -5.21 -0.71 8.06
CA LYS A 8 -5.39 -2.11 8.42
C LYS A 8 -4.28 -2.97 7.84
N VAL A 9 -3.88 -4.00 8.59
CA VAL A 9 -2.97 -5.06 8.13
C VAL A 9 -3.67 -6.41 8.31
N SER A 10 -3.59 -7.28 7.30
CA SER A 10 -4.19 -8.62 7.31
C SER A 10 -3.30 -9.59 6.53
N GLY A 11 -2.35 -10.21 7.24
CA GLY A 11 -1.29 -10.98 6.60
C GLY A 11 -0.47 -10.08 5.65
N PRO A 12 -0.28 -10.46 4.38
CA PRO A 12 0.46 -9.64 3.42
C PRO A 12 -0.36 -8.49 2.83
N LEU A 13 -1.66 -8.40 3.13
CA LEU A 13 -2.53 -7.34 2.62
C LEU A 13 -2.55 -6.14 3.58
N VAL A 14 -2.26 -4.95 3.05
CA VAL A 14 -2.28 -3.68 3.78
C VAL A 14 -3.28 -2.74 3.13
N VAL A 15 -4.15 -2.11 3.93
CA VAL A 15 -5.04 -1.05 3.46
C VAL A 15 -4.50 0.29 3.92
N ALA A 16 -4.32 1.24 3.01
CA ALA A 16 -3.85 2.59 3.31
C ALA A 16 -4.86 3.65 2.81
N GLU A 17 -4.94 4.78 3.51
CA GLU A 17 -5.68 5.98 3.11
C GLU A 17 -4.73 7.12 2.71
N GLY A 18 -5.26 8.16 2.04
CA GLY A 18 -4.45 9.25 1.50
C GLY A 18 -3.68 8.85 0.24
N MET A 19 -4.23 7.89 -0.53
CA MET A 19 -3.59 7.30 -1.71
C MET A 19 -4.22 7.79 -3.02
N SER A 20 -4.92 8.92 -3.01
CA SER A 20 -5.66 9.46 -4.17
C SER A 20 -4.79 9.71 -5.41
N ASP A 21 -3.49 9.94 -5.23
CA ASP A 21 -2.53 10.17 -6.31
C ASP A 21 -1.86 8.88 -6.81
N ALA A 22 -2.18 7.73 -6.20
CA ALA A 22 -1.61 6.45 -6.56
C ALA A 22 -2.51 5.71 -7.55
N ASN A 23 -1.90 4.82 -8.33
CA ASN A 23 -2.58 4.05 -9.37
C ASN A 23 -2.53 2.56 -9.07
N MET A 24 -3.48 1.83 -9.65
CA MET A 24 -3.40 0.38 -9.76
C MET A 24 -2.05 -0.04 -10.34
N PHE A 25 -1.46 -1.09 -9.76
CA PHE A 25 -0.15 -1.66 -10.11
C PHE A 25 1.06 -0.78 -9.77
N ASP A 26 0.89 0.34 -9.07
CA ASP A 26 2.04 1.09 -8.56
C ASP A 26 2.80 0.27 -7.51
N VAL A 27 4.13 0.29 -7.61
CA VAL A 27 5.02 -0.28 -6.61
C VAL A 27 5.28 0.76 -5.52
N VAL A 28 5.01 0.38 -4.28
CA VAL A 28 5.08 1.26 -3.11
C VAL A 28 5.97 0.68 -2.02
N ARG A 29 6.41 1.54 -1.10
CA ARG A 29 7.14 1.15 0.12
C ARG A 29 6.20 1.22 1.31
N VAL A 30 6.12 0.14 2.08
CA VAL A 30 5.17 0.00 3.17
C VAL A 30 5.89 -0.11 4.52
N GLY A 31 5.44 0.69 5.49
CA GLY A 31 5.93 0.69 6.86
C GLY A 31 7.36 1.21 7.03
N GLU A 32 7.87 1.16 8.26
CA GLU A 32 9.20 1.69 8.62
C GLU A 32 10.34 0.91 7.96
N LYS A 33 10.14 -0.40 7.77
CA LYS A 33 11.10 -1.29 7.08
C LYS A 33 11.13 -1.09 5.57
N LYS A 34 10.25 -0.24 5.02
CA LYS A 34 10.16 0.06 3.57
C LYS A 34 9.99 -1.20 2.71
N LEU A 35 9.18 -2.15 3.20
CA LEU A 35 8.85 -3.38 2.47
C LEU A 35 8.24 -3.02 1.12
N ILE A 36 8.55 -3.81 0.09
CA ILE A 36 8.00 -3.58 -1.25
C ILE A 36 6.59 -4.14 -1.30
N GLY A 37 5.67 -3.38 -1.90
CA GLY A 37 4.33 -3.86 -2.20
C GLY A 37 3.80 -3.30 -3.50
N GLU A 38 2.70 -3.88 -3.98
CA GLU A 38 1.99 -3.49 -5.20
C GLU A 38 0.54 -3.12 -4.86
N ILE A 39 0.04 -2.04 -5.44
CA ILE A 39 -1.37 -1.67 -5.34
C ILE A 39 -2.21 -2.60 -6.22
N ILE A 40 -3.07 -3.39 -5.58
CA ILE A 40 -3.92 -4.39 -6.25
C ILE A 40 -5.40 -3.98 -6.31
N GLU A 41 -5.80 -2.93 -5.57
CA GLU A 41 -7.15 -2.37 -5.63
C GLU A 41 -7.13 -0.89 -5.21
N MET A 42 -7.90 -0.05 -5.90
CA MET A 42 -8.15 1.34 -5.54
C MET A 42 -9.64 1.56 -5.26
N LYS A 43 -9.96 2.17 -4.11
CA LYS A 43 -11.33 2.54 -3.73
C LYS A 43 -11.35 3.94 -3.16
N GLY A 44 -11.63 4.92 -4.02
CA GLY A 44 -11.60 6.33 -3.66
C GLY A 44 -10.18 6.76 -3.30
N ASP A 45 -9.99 7.23 -2.06
CA ASP A 45 -8.70 7.65 -1.51
C ASP A 45 -7.92 6.50 -0.83
N ARG A 46 -8.44 5.27 -0.91
CA ARG A 46 -7.84 4.09 -0.29
C ARG A 46 -7.23 3.15 -1.32
N ALA A 47 -6.11 2.55 -0.93
CA ALA A 47 -5.43 1.51 -1.69
C ALA A 47 -5.34 0.22 -0.87
N SER A 48 -5.60 -0.91 -1.51
CA SER A 48 -5.22 -2.23 -1.01
C SER A 48 -3.88 -2.61 -1.63
N ILE A 49 -2.90 -2.91 -0.78
CA ILE A 49 -1.50 -3.12 -1.14
C ILE A 49 -1.12 -4.54 -0.75
N GLN A 50 -0.66 -5.33 -1.71
CA GLN A 50 -0.05 -6.63 -1.45
C GLN A 50 1.44 -6.41 -1.14
N VAL A 51 1.87 -6.75 0.06
CA VAL A 51 3.26 -6.61 0.51
C VAL A 51 4.01 -7.92 0.32
N TYR A 52 5.21 -7.81 -0.23
CA TYR A 52 6.17 -8.91 -0.32
C TYR A 52 7.21 -8.74 0.80
N GLU A 53 7.50 -9.81 1.52
CA GLU A 53 8.65 -9.85 2.43
C GLU A 53 9.91 -10.22 1.63
N GLU A 54 11.04 -9.57 1.93
CA GLU A 54 12.34 -10.07 1.46
C GLU A 54 12.60 -11.41 2.15
N THR A 55 12.78 -12.47 1.36
CA THR A 55 13.27 -13.78 1.81
C THR A 55 14.76 -13.73 2.10
#